data_AF-A0A1B1BNA4-F1
#
_entry.id   AF-A0A1B1BNA4-F1
#
_cell.length_a   1.000
_cell.length_b   1.000
_cell.length_c   1.000
_cell.angle_alpha   90.00
_cell.angle_beta   90.00
_cell.angle_gamma   90.00
#
_symmetry.space_group_name_H-M   'P 1'
#
loop_
_entity.id
_entity.type
_entity.pdbx_description
1 polymer ?
#
loop_
_entity_poly.entity_id
_entity_poly.type
_entity_poly.pdbx_seq_one_letter_code
_entity_poly.pdbx_strand_id
1 'polypeptide(L)' 'MFTPTINLDNATDAIDTLAPEHRQAIHLAYYAGFNNDQVANLLGVSVDVADSRLSEGLTHLREALRVAA' A
#
# COMPACT_ATOMS: atom_id res chain seq x y z
N MET A 1 -5.64 23.52 9.09
CA MET A 1 -5.31 22.15 8.67
C MET A 1 -6.48 21.28 9.08
N PHE A 2 -7.33 20.86 8.13
CA PHE A 2 -8.35 19.85 8.41
C PHE A 2 -7.67 18.50 8.23
N THR A 3 -7.41 17.79 9.32
CA THR A 3 -7.05 16.37 9.24
C THR A 3 -8.38 15.63 9.09
N PRO A 4 -8.72 15.09 7.92
CA PRO A 4 -9.90 14.27 7.81
C PRO A 4 -9.78 13.11 8.81
N THR A 5 -10.86 12.83 9.53
CA THR A 5 -10.90 11.66 10.41
C THR A 5 -10.97 10.44 9.51
N ILE A 6 -9.82 9.79 9.25
CA ILE A 6 -9.80 8.52 8.52
C ILE A 6 -10.43 7.47 9.44
N ASN A 7 -11.63 7.01 9.08
CA ASN A 7 -12.26 5.89 9.75
C ASN A 7 -11.68 4.56 9.21
N LEU A 8 -11.66 3.50 10.02
CA LEU A 8 -11.06 2.21 9.66
C LEU A 8 -11.73 1.60 8.42
N ASP A 9 -13.04 1.78 8.30
CA ASP A 9 -13.84 1.32 7.16
C ASP A 9 -13.35 1.99 5.86
N ASN A 10 -13.19 3.32 5.88
CA ASN A 10 -12.69 4.10 4.74
C ASN A 10 -11.26 3.69 4.35
N ALA A 11 -10.42 3.29 5.30
CA ALA A 11 -9.06 2.84 5.04
C ALA A 11 -9.02 1.46 4.36
N THR A 12 -9.92 0.57 4.77
CA THR A 12 -10.04 -0.77 4.17
C THR A 12 -10.56 -0.66 2.73
N ASP A 13 -11.61 0.15 2.52
CA ASP A 13 -12.15 0.41 1.19
C ASP A 13 -11.12 1.03 0.24
N ALA A 14 -10.32 1.99 0.74
CA ALA A 14 -9.25 2.61 -0.04
C ALA A 14 -8.18 1.61 -0.49
N ILE A 15 -7.78 0.68 0.39
CA ILE A 15 -6.82 -0.38 0.04
C ILE A 15 -7.39 -1.32 -1.03
N ASP A 16 -8.68 -1.59 -1.01
CA ASP A 16 -9.32 -2.47 -1.98
C ASP A 16 -9.35 -1.89 -3.40
N THR A 17 -9.26 -0.57 -3.54
CA THR A 17 -9.14 0.11 -4.84
C THR A 17 -7.76 0.01 -5.49
N LEU A 18 -6.73 -0.42 -4.74
CA LEU A 18 -5.37 -0.53 -5.27
C LEU A 18 -5.24 -1.67 -6.28
N ALA A 19 -4.30 -1.51 -7.22
CA ALA A 19 -3.91 -2.61 -8.08
C ALA A 19 -3.42 -3.80 -7.21
N PRO A 20 -3.69 -5.05 -7.62
CA PRO A 20 -3.39 -6.22 -6.80
C PRO A 20 -1.93 -6.30 -6.33
N GLU A 21 -1.00 -5.90 -7.21
CA GLU A 21 0.43 -5.92 -6.96
C GLU A 21 0.90 -4.84 -5.97
N HIS A 22 0.27 -3.66 -5.97
CA HIS A 22 0.50 -2.63 -4.95
C HIS A 22 -0.06 -3.07 -3.59
N ARG A 23 -1.28 -3.61 -3.58
CA ARG A 23 -1.93 -4.13 -2.36
C ARG A 23 -1.12 -5.26 -1.74
N GLN A 24 -0.63 -6.21 -2.53
CA GLN A 24 0.22 -7.29 -2.04
C GLN A 24 1.52 -6.77 -1.42
N ALA A 25 2.21 -5.83 -2.08
CA ALA A 25 3.43 -5.23 -1.55
C ALA A 25 3.17 -4.53 -0.20
N ILE A 26 2.12 -3.71 -0.12
CA ILE A 26 1.71 -3.03 1.12
C ILE A 26 1.34 -4.02 2.22
N HIS A 27 0.61 -5.09 1.88
CA HIS A 27 0.24 -6.11 2.84
C HIS A 27 1.48 -6.78 3.46
N LEU A 28 2.43 -7.19 2.62
CA LEU A 28 3.66 -7.81 3.09
C LEU A 28 4.50 -6.86 3.95
N ALA A 29 4.64 -5.60 3.54
CA ALA A 29 5.47 -4.63 4.26
C ALA A 29 4.84 -4.16 5.58
N TYR A 30 3.57 -3.74 5.55
CA TYR A 30 2.94 -3.03 6.68
C TYR A 30 2.06 -3.91 7.57
N TYR A 31 1.49 -4.99 7.03
CA TYR A 31 0.65 -5.91 7.81
C TYR A 31 1.43 -7.11 8.31
N ALA A 32 2.32 -7.67 7.47
CA ALA A 32 3.15 -8.81 7.84
C ALA A 32 4.54 -8.42 8.40
N GLY A 33 4.96 -7.15 8.23
CA GLY A 33 6.21 -6.63 8.81
C GLY A 33 7.49 -7.02 8.07
N PHE A 34 7.39 -7.42 6.80
CA PHE A 34 8.56 -7.73 5.98
C PHE A 34 9.27 -6.47 5.50
N ASN A 35 10.60 -6.52 5.39
CA ASN A 35 11.38 -5.46 4.74
C ASN A 35 11.35 -5.61 3.20
N ASN A 36 11.84 -4.60 2.47
CA ASN A 36 11.75 -4.55 1.01
C ASN A 36 12.45 -5.74 0.32
N ASP A 37 13.58 -6.22 0.85
CA ASP A 37 14.27 -7.40 0.34
C ASP A 37 13.43 -8.67 0.50
N GLN A 38 12.81 -8.84 1.67
CA GLN A 38 11.92 -9.96 1.96
C GLN A 38 10.64 -9.90 1.11
N VAL A 39 10.07 -8.71 0.92
CA VAL A 39 8.93 -8.48 0.02
C VAL A 39 9.30 -8.87 -1.41
N ALA A 40 10.45 -8.42 -1.91
CA ALA A 40 10.93 -8.75 -3.25
C ALA A 40 11.07 -10.27 -3.44
N ASN A 41 11.68 -10.95 -2.46
CA ASN A 41 11.82 -12.40 -2.47
C ASN A 41 10.47 -13.13 -2.45
N LEU A 42 9.53 -12.71 -1.60
CA LEU A 42 8.20 -13.31 -1.49
C LEU A 42 7.34 -13.09 -2.75
N LEU A 43 7.53 -11.97 -3.44
CA LEU A 43 6.83 -11.64 -4.69
C LEU A 43 7.54 -12.19 -5.94
N GLY A 44 8.75 -12.73 -5.81
CA GLY A 44 9.54 -13.21 -6.95
C GLY A 44 9.98 -12.11 -7.91
N VAL A 45 10.28 -10.91 -7.40
CA VAL A 45 10.70 -9.73 -8.19
C VAL A 45 12.02 -9.15 -7.68
N SER A 46 12.60 -8.19 -8.40
CA SER A 46 13.77 -7.45 -7.89
C SER A 46 13.38 -6.48 -6.78
N VAL A 47 14.35 -6.09 -5.96
CA VAL A 47 14.16 -5.09 -4.88
C VAL A 47 13.68 -3.76 -5.46
N ASP A 48 14.25 -3.30 -6.58
CA ASP A 48 13.80 -2.06 -7.26
C ASP A 48 12.31 -2.11 -7.68
N VAL A 49 11.83 -3.29 -8.11
CA VAL A 49 10.43 -3.48 -8.47
C VAL A 49 9.54 -3.49 -7.22
N ALA A 50 9.99 -4.12 -6.13
CA ALA A 50 9.27 -4.09 -4.86
C ALA A 50 9.16 -2.66 -4.30
N ASP A 51 10.27 -1.90 -4.34
CA ASP A 51 10.32 -0.49 -3.95
C ASP A 51 9.36 0.37 -4.78
N SER A 52 9.38 0.18 -6.10
CA SER A 52 8.47 0.92 -7.00
C SER A 52 7.01 0.61 -6.69
N ARG A 53 6.66 -0.67 -6.50
CA ARG A 53 5.30 -1.10 -6.14
C ARG A 53 4.84 -0.53 -4.80
N LEU A 54 5.72 -0.48 -3.80
CA LEU A 54 5.43 0.12 -2.50
C LEU A 54 5.22 1.63 -2.64
N SER A 55 6.11 2.33 -3.34
CA SER A 55 6.04 3.78 -3.53
C SER A 55 4.78 4.21 -4.29
N GLU A 56 4.49 3.54 -5.41
CA GLU A 56 3.28 3.77 -6.20
C GLU A 56 2.04 3.41 -5.40
N GLY A 57 2.05 2.26 -4.72
CA GLY A 57 0.94 1.82 -3.89
C GLY A 57 0.60 2.81 -2.78
N LEU A 58 1.59 3.33 -2.07
CA LEU A 58 1.38 4.34 -1.03
C LEU A 58 0.89 5.68 -1.60
N THR A 59 1.34 6.03 -2.80
CA THR A 59 0.87 7.22 -3.51
C THR A 59 -0.61 7.07 -3.88
N HIS A 60 -0.99 5.95 -4.50
CA HIS A 60 -2.38 5.66 -4.84
C HIS A 60 -3.27 5.54 -3.60
N LEU A 61 -2.76 4.93 -2.53
CA LEU A 61 -3.51 4.79 -1.27
C LEU A 61 -3.80 6.17 -0.66
N ARG A 62 -2.82 7.08 -0.69
CA ARG A 62 -3.01 8.46 -0.23
C ARG A 62 -4.10 9.18 -1.02
N GLU A 63 -4.14 9.01 -2.34
CA GLU A 63 -5.18 9.61 -3.17
C GLU A 63 -6.55 8.98 -2.91
N ALA A 64 -6.63 7.66 -2.77
CA ALA A 64 -7.89 6.96 -2.43
C ALA A 64 -8.45 7.42 -1.08
N LEU A 65 -7.59 7.55 -0.06
CA LEU A 65 -7.97 8.05 1.26
C LEU A 65 -8.43 9.52 1.25
N ARG A 66 -7.93 10.34 0.32
CA ARG A 66 -8.40 11.73 0.15
C ARG A 66 -9.79 11.81 -0.46
N VAL A 67 -10.13 10.88 -1.35
CA VAL A 67 -11.47 10.81 -1.97
C VAL A 67 -12.50 10.20 -1.01
N ALA A 68 -12.08 9.28 -0.15
CA ALA A 68 -12.94 8.63 0.85
C ALA A 68 -13.15 9.46 2.14
N ALA A 69 -12.53 10.64 2.26
CA ALA A 69 -12.62 11.55 3.40
C ALA A 69 -13.72 12.60 3.21
#